data_AF-A0A2M7GBD4-F1
#
_entry.id   AF-A0A2M7GBD4-F1
#
_cell.length_a   1.000
_cell.length_b   1.000
_cell.length_c   1.000
_cell.angle_alpha   90.00
_cell.angle_beta   90.00
_cell.angle_gamma   90.00
#
_symmetry.space_group_name_H-M   'P 1'
#
loop_
_entity.id
_entity.type
_entity.pdbx_description
1 polymer ?
#
loop_
_entity_poly.entity_id
_entity_poly.type
_entity_poly.pdbx_seq_one_letter_code
_entity_poly.pdbx_strand_id
1 'polypeptide(L)' 'MGLSRYPWTGAQFRRAREAAGWSRVELAAQAHLFVYEVQKLEGGQKIPPHKYPRLLDCLKPWLEKPRRPESQAKPKD' A
#
# COMPACT_ATOMS: atom_id res chain seq x y z
N MET A 1 6.86 -19.70 -12.04
CA MET A 1 7.25 -18.28 -12.06
C MET A 1 6.31 -17.49 -11.16
N GLY A 2 6.67 -17.31 -9.88
CA GLY A 2 5.83 -16.65 -8.87
C GLY A 2 6.54 -15.43 -8.32
N LEU A 3 5.88 -14.27 -8.34
CA LEU A 3 6.32 -12.97 -7.78
C LEU A 3 7.53 -12.27 -8.43
N SER A 4 7.89 -12.55 -9.69
CA SER A 4 8.93 -11.76 -10.40
C SER A 4 8.42 -10.45 -11.03
N ARG A 5 7.13 -10.11 -10.91
CA ARG A 5 6.57 -8.93 -11.60
C ARG A 5 6.52 -7.63 -10.79
N TYR A 6 6.67 -7.70 -9.47
CA TYR A 6 6.52 -6.52 -8.61
C TYR A 6 7.66 -6.46 -7.60
N PRO A 7 8.59 -5.51 -7.74
CA PRO A 7 9.78 -5.41 -6.90
C PRO A 7 9.50 -4.84 -5.49
N TRP A 8 8.23 -4.79 -5.06
CA TRP A 8 7.83 -4.13 -3.82
C TRP A 8 7.66 -5.10 -2.65
N THR A 9 8.33 -4.79 -1.55
CA THR A 9 8.26 -5.48 -0.27
C THR A 9 7.05 -5.04 0.55
N GLY A 10 6.64 -5.85 1.52
CA GLY A 10 5.58 -5.49 2.47
C GLY A 10 5.83 -4.16 3.19
N ALA A 11 7.09 -3.86 3.50
CA ALA A 11 7.49 -2.59 4.08
C ALA A 11 7.25 -1.40 3.14
N GLN A 12 7.45 -1.57 1.82
CA GLN A 12 7.14 -0.53 0.83
C GLN A 12 5.63 -0.29 0.71
N PHE A 13 4.81 -1.34 0.76
CA PHE A 13 3.35 -1.19 0.81
C PHE A 13 2.88 -0.43 2.05
N ARG A 14 3.44 -0.75 3.22
CA ARG A 14 3.15 -0.03 4.45
C ARG A 14 3.51 1.46 4.33
N ARG A 15 4.72 1.75 3.85
CA ARG A 15 5.17 3.13 3.63
C ARG A 15 4.30 3.88 2.63
N ALA A 16 3.90 3.24 1.54
CA ALA A 16 3.02 3.84 0.55
C ALA A 16 1.63 4.14 1.14
N ARG A 17 1.07 3.22 1.95
CA ARG A 17 -0.19 3.45 2.67
C ARG A 17 -0.08 4.62 3.64
N GLU A 18 0.98 4.65 4.45
CA GLU A 18 1.22 5.74 5.41
C GLU A 18 1.45 7.08 4.68
N ALA A 19 2.14 7.09 3.54
CA ALA A 19 2.33 8.27 2.71
C ALA A 19 1.04 8.73 1.99
N ALA A 20 0.12 7.81 1.72
CA ALA A 20 -1.23 8.13 1.24
C ALA A 20 -2.14 8.67 2.35
N GLY A 21 -1.72 8.58 3.62
CA GLY A 21 -2.54 8.95 4.77
C GLY A 21 -3.70 7.98 5.02
N TRP A 22 -3.68 6.79 4.42
CA TRP A 22 -4.76 5.81 4.55
C TRP A 22 -4.55 4.89 5.75
N SER A 23 -5.63 4.62 6.48
CA SER A 23 -5.68 3.50 7.40
C SER A 23 -5.70 2.16 6.63
N ARG A 24 -5.44 1.05 7.33
CA ARG A 24 -5.57 -0.29 6.73
C ARG A 24 -6.99 -0.57 6.23
N VAL A 25 -7.99 -0.01 6.91
CA VAL A 25 -9.40 -0.17 6.56
C VAL A 25 -9.72 0.57 5.27
N GLU A 26 -9.24 1.81 5.13
CA GLU A 26 -9.46 2.61 3.92
C GLU A 26 -8.74 2.01 2.71
N LEU A 27 -7.49 1.57 2.87
CA LEU A 27 -6.79 0.88 1.78
C LEU A 27 -7.49 -0.43 1.41
N ALA A 28 -7.99 -1.18 2.40
CA ALA A 28 -8.75 -2.39 2.16
C ALA A 28 -10.05 -2.10 1.38
N ALA A 29 -10.79 -1.06 1.77
CA ALA A 29 -11.99 -0.63 1.05
C ALA A 29 -11.67 -0.22 -0.40
N GLN A 30 -10.66 0.64 -0.57
CA GLN A 30 -10.27 1.16 -1.89
C GLN A 30 -9.75 0.07 -2.84
N ALA A 31 -8.98 -0.89 -2.31
CA ALA A 31 -8.45 -2.00 -3.09
C ALA A 31 -9.41 -3.20 -3.18
N HIS A 32 -10.60 -3.13 -2.58
CA HIS A 32 -11.56 -4.23 -2.47
C HIS A 32 -10.94 -5.50 -1.84
N LEU A 33 -10.16 -5.29 -0.78
CA LEU A 33 -9.48 -6.32 0.00
C LEU A 33 -10.07 -6.37 1.41
N PHE A 34 -9.76 -7.44 2.12
CA PHE A 34 -9.96 -7.46 3.56
C PHE A 34 -8.78 -6.81 4.30
N VAL A 35 -9.06 -6.25 5.47
CA VAL A 35 -8.04 -5.64 6.35
C VAL A 35 -6.93 -6.62 6.69
N TYR A 36 -7.26 -7.91 6.90
CA TYR A 36 -6.26 -8.95 7.17
C TYR A 36 -5.35 -9.23 5.95
N GLU A 37 -5.82 -9.00 4.72
CA GLU A 37 -5.00 -9.17 3.51
C GLU A 37 -3.99 -8.03 3.39
N VAL A 38 -4.40 -6.80 3.73
CA VAL A 38 -3.50 -5.65 3.84
C VAL A 38 -2.44 -5.92 4.92
N GLN A 39 -2.83 -6.45 6.07
CA GLN A 39 -1.88 -6.81 7.14
C GLN A 39 -0.89 -7.91 6.69
N LYS A 40 -1.36 -8.93 5.97
CA LYS A 40 -0.51 -9.97 5.38
C LYS A 40 0.50 -9.37 4.40
N LEU A 41 0.04 -8.52 3.50
CA LEU A 41 0.89 -7.80 2.54
C LEU A 41 1.97 -6.98 3.24
N GLU A 42 1.59 -6.15 4.22
CA GLU A 42 2.55 -5.36 5.01
C GLU A 42 3.58 -6.24 5.72
N GLY A 43 3.17 -7.41 6.18
CA GLY A 43 4.03 -8.44 6.77
C GLY A 43 4.85 -9.26 5.77
N GLY A 44 4.79 -8.94 4.47
CA GLY A 44 5.51 -9.67 3.42
C GLY A 44 4.91 -11.02 3.05
N GLN A 45 3.71 -11.34 3.55
CA GLN A 45 2.98 -12.54 3.17
C GLN A 45 2.31 -12.38 1.81
N LYS A 46 2.11 -13.51 1.14
CA LYS A 46 1.45 -13.55 -0.17
C LYS A 46 -0.06 -13.45 -0.01
N ILE A 47 -0.69 -12.68 -0.88
CA ILE A 47 -2.14 -12.70 -1.09
C ILE A 47 -2.43 -13.27 -2.49
N PRO A 48 -3.70 -13.48 -2.87
CA PRO A 48 -4.01 -13.96 -4.21
C PRO A 48 -3.50 -13.01 -5.32
N PRO A 49 -2.86 -13.53 -6.39
CA PRO A 49 -2.21 -12.72 -7.43
C PRO A 49 -3.17 -11.76 -8.17
N HIS A 50 -4.45 -12.12 -8.28
CA HIS A 50 -5.48 -11.30 -8.93
C HIS A 50 -5.86 -10.03 -8.14
N LYS A 51 -5.46 -9.94 -6.86
CA LYS A 51 -5.77 -8.81 -5.97
C LYS A 51 -4.69 -7.72 -5.98
N TYR A 52 -3.46 -8.07 -6.36
CA TYR A 52 -2.34 -7.13 -6.43
C TYR A 52 -2.55 -5.97 -7.42
N PRO A 53 -3.12 -6.16 -8.62
CA PRO A 53 -3.26 -5.07 -9.59
C PRO A 53 -4.07 -3.89 -9.03
N ARG A 54 -5.16 -4.15 -8.29
CA ARG A 54 -6.00 -3.10 -7.70
C ARG A 54 -5.29 -2.36 -6.58
N LEU A 55 -4.63 -3.10 -5.70
CA LEU A 55 -3.79 -2.54 -4.63
C LEU A 55 -2.70 -1.64 -5.21
N LEU A 56 -2.04 -2.12 -6.27
CA LEU A 56 -1.01 -1.38 -6.96
C LEU A 56 -1.58 -0.15 -7.65
N ASP A 57 -2.71 -0.23 -8.33
CA ASP A 57 -3.35 0.96 -8.92
C ASP A 57 -3.60 2.04 -7.85
N CYS A 58 -4.08 1.62 -6.68
CA CYS A 58 -4.28 2.50 -5.54
C CYS A 58 -2.98 3.07 -4.97
N LEU A 59 -1.89 2.30 -4.91
CA LEU A 59 -0.66 2.72 -4.22
C LEU A 59 0.48 3.13 -5.17
N LYS A 60 0.33 2.94 -6.48
CA LYS A 60 1.33 3.21 -7.51
C LYS A 60 1.95 4.61 -7.40
N PRO A 61 1.17 5.70 -7.26
CA PRO A 61 1.79 7.03 -7.15
C PRO A 61 2.63 7.22 -5.88
N TRP A 62 2.38 6.43 -4.83
CA TRP A 62 3.15 6.43 -3.58
C TRP A 62 4.28 5.39 -3.56
N LEU A 63 4.19 4.34 -4.37
CA LEU A 63 5.24 3.32 -4.54
C LEU A 63 6.34 3.78 -5.50
N GLU A 64 6.01 4.55 -6.55
CA GLU A 64 6.96 5.04 -7.55
C GLU A 64 7.67 6.33 -7.12
N LYS A 65 7.04 7.14 -6.27
CA LYS A 65 7.66 8.33 -5.68
C LYS A 65 7.89 8.11 -4.20
N PRO A 66 9.13 7.78 -3.76
CA PRO A 66 9.50 8.00 -2.38
C PRO A 66 9.54 9.52 -2.16
N ARG A 67 8.38 10.15 -1.98
CA ARG A 67 8.35 11.51 -1.47
C ARG A 67 9.07 11.44 -0.13
N ARG A 68 10.16 12.20 0.01
CA ARG A 68 10.70 12.60 1.32
C ARG A 68 9.51 12.93 2.22
N PRO A 69 9.55 12.57 3.51
CA PRO A 69 8.52 12.96 4.46
C PRO A 69 8.58 14.49 4.59
N GLU A 70 7.91 15.19 3.68
CA GLU A 70 7.59 16.58 3.88
C GLU A 70 6.40 16.56 4.82
N SER A 71 6.72 16.83 6.08
CA SER A 71 5.83 17.24 7.15
C SER A 71 4.42 17.48 6.65
N GLN A 72 3.51 16.57 6.98
CA GLN A 72 2.09 16.83 6.87
C GLN A 72 1.80 17.97 7.84
N ALA A 73 1.87 19.19 7.32
CA ALA A 73 1.32 20.38 7.92
C ALA A 73 -0.16 20.06 8.17
N LYS A 74 -0.50 19.91 9.45
CA LYS A 74 -1.88 20.08 9.92
C LYS A 74 -2.37 21.42 9.35
N PRO A 75 -3.53 21.49 8.67
CA PRO A 75 -4.18 22.77 8.48
C PRO A 75 -4.44 23.34 9.88
N LYS A 76 -3.89 24.54 10.08
CA LYS A 76 -4.09 25.37 11.26
C LYS A 76 -5.50 25.95 11.14
N ASP A 77 -6.37 25.55 12.06
CA ASP A 77 -7.48 26.37 12.50
C ASP A 77 -7.24 26.65 14.00
#